data_AF-M7NNH5-F1
#
_entry.id   AF-M7NNH5-F1
#
_cell.length_a   1.000
_cell.length_b   1.000
_cell.length_c   1.000
_cell.angle_alpha   90.00
_cell.angle_beta   90.00
_cell.angle_gamma   90.00
#
_symmetry.space_group_name_H-M   'P 1'
#
loop_
_entity.id
_entity.type
_entity.pdbx_description
1 polymer ?
#
loop_
_entity_poly.entity_id
_entity_poly.type
_entity_poly.pdbx_seq_one_letter_code
_entity_poly.pdbx_strand_id
1 'polypeptide(L)' 'MSDKRLPIVKDTTGLSLFYRALWRLQFVGFFFFGPAELPPHRDPKEALKRGRAQRVLRAHEAAGTQAPDEVIATAKS' A
#
# COMPACT_ATOMS: atom_id res chain seq x y z
N MET A 1 -15.04 0.48 -11.31
CA MET A 1 -13.64 0.08 -11.08
C MET A 1 -12.78 1.25 -11.53
N SER A 2 -12.06 1.90 -10.61
CA SER A 2 -11.24 3.08 -10.96
C SER A 2 -9.95 2.59 -11.62
N ASP A 3 -9.69 2.95 -12.87
CA ASP A 3 -8.43 2.66 -13.58
C ASP A 3 -7.25 3.52 -13.09
N LYS A 4 -7.45 4.29 -12.01
CA LYS A 4 -6.40 5.12 -11.40
C LYS A 4 -5.50 4.26 -10.52
N ARG A 5 -4.19 4.30 -10.80
CA ARG A 5 -3.17 3.72 -9.93
C ARG A 5 -3.21 4.39 -8.55
N LEU A 6 -3.10 3.60 -7.50
CA LEU A 6 -3.13 4.12 -6.13
C LEU A 6 -1.82 4.83 -5.79
N PRO A 7 -1.90 5.89 -4.97
CA PRO A 7 -0.70 6.51 -4.45
C PRO A 7 0.01 5.56 -3.47
N ILE A 8 1.33 5.73 -3.33
CA ILE A 8 2.08 4.99 -2.31
C ILE A 8 1.95 5.77 -1.01
N VAL A 9 1.21 5.20 -0.06
CA VAL A 9 1.07 5.75 1.30
C VAL A 9 2.46 5.99 1.92
N LYS A 10 2.80 7.27 2.10
CA LYS A 10 4.07 7.70 2.70
C LYS A 10 4.12 7.48 4.19
N ASP A 11 2.97 7.46 4.84
CA ASP A 11 2.84 7.22 6.26
C ASP A 11 3.41 5.83 6.63
N THR A 12 4.04 5.79 7.80
CA THR A 12 4.71 4.63 8.37
C THR A 12 4.23 4.28 9.77
N THR A 13 3.17 4.94 10.26
CA THR A 13 2.62 4.70 11.59
C THR A 13 2.31 3.21 11.78
N GLY A 14 2.86 2.63 12.86
CA GLY A 14 2.74 1.20 13.21
C GLY A 14 3.40 0.21 12.26
N LEU A 15 4.20 0.66 11.28
CA LEU A 15 4.97 -0.24 10.40
C LEU A 15 6.38 -0.47 10.94
N SER A 16 6.73 -1.74 11.17
CA SER A 16 8.09 -2.11 11.58
C SER A 16 9.13 -1.87 10.46
N LEU A 17 10.39 -1.62 10.84
CA LEU A 17 11.49 -1.46 9.89
C LEU A 17 11.64 -2.69 8.98
N PHE A 18 11.51 -3.90 9.54
CA PHE A 18 11.54 -5.15 8.78
C PHE A 18 10.41 -5.22 7.75
N TYR A 19 9.18 -4.89 8.15
CA TYR A 19 8.05 -4.84 7.23
C TYR A 19 8.31 -3.84 6.08
N ARG A 20 8.83 -2.66 6.39
CA ARG A 20 9.14 -1.63 5.38
C ARG A 20 10.19 -2.11 4.38
N ALA A 21 11.23 -2.80 4.84
CA ALA A 21 12.27 -3.37 3.99
C ALA A 21 11.69 -4.46 3.08
N LEU A 22 10.97 -5.43 3.66
CA LEU A 22 10.36 -6.53 2.90
C LEU A 22 9.32 -6.04 1.89
N TRP A 23 8.52 -5.03 2.25
CA TRP A 23 7.56 -4.41 1.34
C TRP A 23 8.24 -3.75 0.15
N ARG A 24 9.36 -3.04 0.37
CA ARG A 24 10.13 -2.45 -0.73
C ARG A 24 10.75 -3.52 -1.62
N LEU A 25 11.29 -4.60 -1.04
CA LEU A 25 11.83 -5.72 -1.82
C LEU A 25 10.76 -6.36 -2.72
N GLN A 26 9.56 -6.60 -2.20
CA GLN A 26 8.44 -7.10 -3.01
C GLN A 26 8.05 -6.11 -4.12
N PHE A 27 7.90 -4.83 -3.78
CA PHE A 27 7.53 -3.81 -4.76
C PHE A 27 8.56 -3.71 -5.90
N VAL A 28 9.85 -3.74 -5.56
CA VAL A 28 10.97 -3.74 -6.50
C VAL A 28 11.01 -5.05 -7.30
N GLY A 29 10.76 -6.19 -6.66
CA GLY A 29 10.62 -7.48 -7.33
C GLY A 29 9.55 -7.46 -8.42
N PHE A 30 8.36 -6.92 -8.13
CA PHE A 30 7.31 -6.73 -9.13
C PHE A 30 7.65 -5.66 -10.17
N PHE A 31 8.59 -4.76 -9.89
CA PHE A 31 9.05 -3.78 -10.87
C PHE A 31 9.98 -4.42 -11.91
N PHE A 32 10.92 -5.26 -11.49
CA PHE A 32 11.89 -5.91 -12.38
C PHE A 32 11.39 -7.22 -13.00
N PHE A 33 10.61 -8.00 -12.27
CA PHE A 33 10.13 -9.33 -12.67
C PHE A 33 8.61 -9.37 -12.94
N GLY A 34 7.93 -8.22 -12.87
CA GLY A 34 6.49 -8.15 -13.13
C GLY A 34 6.17 -8.26 -14.63
N PRO A 35 5.03 -8.86 -15.02
CA PRO A 35 4.58 -8.88 -16.40
C PRO A 35 4.47 -7.46 -16.97
N ALA A 36 4.82 -7.29 -18.25
CA ALA A 36 4.63 -6.03 -18.97
C ALA A 36 3.17 -5.56 -18.85
N GLU A 37 3.00 -4.31 -18.41
CA GLU A 37 1.75 -3.55 -18.26
C GLU A 37 0.47 -4.37 -18.02
N LEU A 38 0.29 -4.80 -16.77
CA LEU A 38 -1.00 -5.31 -16.30
C LEU A 38 -1.97 -4.16 -16.03
N PRO A 39 -3.28 -4.36 -16.29
CA PRO A 39 -4.31 -3.42 -15.87
C PRO A 39 -4.29 -3.22 -14.35
N PRO A 40 -4.68 -2.04 -13.81
CA PRO A 40 -4.61 -1.73 -12.38
C PRO A 40 -5.33 -2.74 -11.47
N HIS A 41 -6.41 -3.38 -11.96
CA HIS A 41 -7.16 -4.39 -11.23
C HIS A 41 -6.43 -5.75 -11.10
N ARG A 42 -5.40 -5.97 -11.93
CA ARG A 42 -4.58 -7.20 -11.97
C ARG A 42 -3.12 -6.95 -11.58
N ASP A 43 -2.74 -5.71 -11.29
CA ASP A 43 -1.38 -5.35 -10.93
C ASP A 43 -1.10 -5.72 -9.45
N PRO A 44 -0.18 -6.66 -9.18
CA PRO A 44 0.16 -7.06 -7.81
C PRO A 44 0.71 -5.88 -6.97
N LYS A 45 1.24 -4.84 -7.61
CA LYS A 45 1.73 -3.63 -6.93
C LYS A 45 0.58 -2.87 -6.26
N GLU A 46 -0.59 -2.83 -6.90
CA GLU A 46 -1.77 -2.13 -6.36
C GLU A 46 -2.32 -2.84 -5.12
N ALA A 47 -2.35 -4.18 -5.14
CA ALA A 47 -2.68 -4.98 -3.96
C ALA A 47 -1.69 -4.70 -2.80
N LEU A 48 -0.39 -4.55 -3.11
CA LEU A 48 0.64 -4.21 -2.11
C LEU A 48 0.40 -2.84 -1.46
N LYS A 49 -0.01 -1.84 -2.25
CA LYS A 49 -0.31 -0.48 -1.76
C LYS A 49 -1.54 -0.47 -0.87
N ARG A 50 -2.63 -1.14 -1.27
CA ARG A 50 -3.84 -1.30 -0.43
C ARG A 50 -3.53 -1.98 0.89
N GLY A 51 -2.78 -3.09 0.85
CA GLY A 51 -2.40 -3.81 2.07
C GLY A 51 -1.54 -2.97 3.02
N ARG A 52 -0.65 -2.13 2.49
CA ARG A 52 0.11 -1.16 3.29
C ARG A 52 -0.83 -0.13 3.93
N ALA A 53 -1.75 0.45 3.17
CA ALA A 53 -2.72 1.43 3.66
C ALA A 53 -3.60 0.85 4.78
N GLN A 54 -4.09 -0.38 4.61
CA GLN A 54 -4.88 -1.08 5.63
C GLN A 54 -4.09 -1.31 6.93
N ARG A 55 -2.80 -1.64 6.85
CA ARG A 55 -1.95 -1.80 8.04
C ARG A 55 -1.75 -0.48 8.78
N VAL A 56 -1.50 0.60 8.06
CA VAL A 56 -1.37 1.95 8.64
C VAL A 56 -2.69 2.39 9.27
N LEU A 57 -3.81 2.18 8.58
CA LEU A 57 -5.14 2.46 9.10
C LEU A 57 -5.39 1.73 10.43
N ARG A 58 -5.13 0.42 10.48
CA ARG A 58 -5.26 -0.37 11.72
C ARG A 58 -4.35 0.12 12.84
N ALA A 59 -3.14 0.57 12.51
CA ALA A 59 -2.23 1.13 13.50
C ALA A 59 -2.76 2.45 14.09
N HIS A 60 -3.33 3.31 13.26
CA HIS A 60 -4.00 4.53 13.73
C HIS A 60 -5.21 4.23 14.58
N GLU A 61 -6.06 3.28 14.17
CA GLU A 61 -7.21 2.80 14.93
C GLU A 61 -6.78 2.27 16.31
N ALA A 62 -5.73 1.44 16.36
CA ALA A 62 -5.19 0.91 17.61
C ALA A 62 -4.57 1.99 18.51
N ALA A 63 -3.98 3.03 17.93
CA ALA A 63 -3.42 4.16 18.65
C ALA A 63 -4.47 5.22 19.03
N GLY A 64 -5.72 5.09 18.59
CA GLY A 64 -6.77 6.09 18.79
C GLY A 64 -6.51 7.42 18.05
N THR A 65 -5.70 7.38 16.99
CA THR A 65 -5.33 8.56 16.18
C THR A 65 -6.08 8.56 14.86
N GLN A 66 -6.27 9.75 14.25
CA GLN A 66 -6.89 9.85 12.94
C GLN A 66 -5.87 9.55 11.84
N ALA A 67 -6.17 8.56 10.99
CA ALA A 67 -5.36 8.25 9.81
C ALA A 67 -5.50 9.36 8.76
N PRO A 68 -4.44 9.67 7.99
CA PRO A 68 -4.52 10.64 6.90
C PRO A 68 -5.54 10.24 5.83
N ASP A 69 -6.17 11.21 5.19
CA ASP A 69 -7.21 10.98 4.16
C ASP A 69 -6.71 10.10 3.00
N GLU A 70 -5.43 10.23 2.62
CA GLU A 70 -4.78 9.38 1.62
C GLU A 70 -4.77 7.90 2.02
N VAL A 71 -4.53 7.60 3.30
CA VAL A 71 -4.52 6.23 3.84
C VAL A 71 -5.93 5.67 3.79
N ILE A 72 -6.92 6.45 4.21
CA ILE A 72 -8.32 6.04 4.23
C ILE A 72 -8.82 5.78 2.81
N ALA A 73 -8.53 6.68 1.86
CA ALA A 73 -8.90 6.53 0.46
C ALA A 73 -8.24 5.31 -0.19
N THR A 74 -6.95 5.09 0.09
CA THR A 74 -6.21 3.94 -0.48
C THR A 74 -6.63 2.61 0.13
N ALA A 75 -6.97 2.58 1.42
CA ALA A 75 -7.42 1.37 2.11
C ALA A 75 -8.83 0.92 1.68
N LYS A 76 -9.66 1.85 1.22
CA LYS A 76 -11.06 1.63 0.79
C LYS A 76 -11.25 1.48 -0.72
N SER A 77 -10.19 1.59 -1.52
CA SER A 77 -10.20 1.44 -2.98
C SER A 77 -10.07 -0.02 -3.44
#